data_AF-A0A6V7WLD4-F1
#
_entry.id   AF-A0A6V7WLD4-F1
#
_cell.length_a   1.000
_cell.length_b   1.000
_cell.length_c   1.000
_cell.angle_alpha   90.00
_cell.angle_beta   90.00
_cell.angle_gamma   90.00
#
_symmetry.space_group_name_H-M   'P 1'
#
loop_
_entity.id
_entity.type
_entity.pdbx_description
1 polymer ?
#
loop_
_entity_poly.entity_id
_entity_poly.type
_entity_poly.pdbx_seq_one_letter_code
_entity_poly.pdbx_strand_id
1 'polypeptide(L)'
;KQREKDARRLEYIRSQGVKVQVFWECEIRVCWTKIVKMRSSFKKYLDDGPIDLRACFFGGRTGPLSLFYKPAEGEKISYYDVTSLYPFINVSTKYPVGHPKVHILNQDVRWSRSEDNNFELAILKVFVIPPRSIDIPVLPMKVGEDDERLLFPLCSLCATENPEGGVNENYSCPHSDQQRGWVSTCTSLELNAALEEGYVVTKVFRVLEL
;
A
#
# COMPACT_ATOMS: atom_id res chain seq x y z
N LYS A 1 10.76 0.78 -29.59
CA LYS A 1 9.49 1.30 -29.02
C LYS A 1 9.64 1.89 -27.61
N GLN A 2 9.92 1.12 -26.54
CA GLN A 2 10.02 1.68 -25.18
C GLN A 2 11.23 2.62 -25.02
N ARG A 3 12.43 2.17 -25.39
CA ARG A 3 13.66 2.98 -25.32
C ARG A 3 13.58 4.31 -26.10
N GLU A 4 12.88 4.33 -27.24
CA GLU A 4 12.67 5.55 -28.03
C GLU A 4 11.68 6.53 -27.37
N LYS A 5 10.68 6.01 -26.63
CA LYS A 5 9.80 6.85 -25.82
C LYS A 5 10.56 7.45 -24.64
N ASP A 6 11.39 6.64 -23.98
CA ASP A 6 12.19 7.10 -22.84
C ASP A 6 13.22 8.14 -23.28
N ALA A 7 13.88 7.94 -24.44
CA ALA A 7 14.80 8.91 -25.02
C ALA A 7 14.13 10.26 -25.30
N ARG A 8 12.95 10.26 -25.94
CA ARG A 8 12.17 11.48 -26.19
C ARG A 8 11.74 12.18 -24.89
N ARG A 9 11.35 11.41 -23.88
CA ARG A 9 10.98 11.96 -22.57
C ARG A 9 12.19 12.60 -21.87
N LEU A 10 13.35 11.95 -21.92
CA LEU A 10 14.59 12.47 -21.34
C LEU A 10 15.04 13.76 -22.04
N GLU A 11 14.96 13.80 -23.36
CA GLU A 11 15.26 14.99 -24.15
C GLU A 11 14.34 16.15 -23.79
N TYR A 12 13.04 15.90 -23.70
CA TYR A 12 12.07 16.90 -23.23
C TYR A 12 12.43 17.42 -21.83
N ILE A 13 12.69 16.55 -20.85
CA ILE A 13 13.02 16.98 -19.48
C ILE A 13 14.31 17.82 -19.46
N ARG A 14 15.34 17.42 -20.22
CA ARG A 14 16.58 18.18 -20.33
C ARG A 14 16.37 19.55 -20.99
N SER A 15 15.47 19.64 -21.98
CA SER A 15 15.11 20.92 -22.63
C SER A 15 14.49 21.93 -21.66
N GLN A 16 13.89 21.45 -20.56
CA GLN A 16 13.34 22.31 -19.50
C GLN A 16 14.41 22.79 -18.50
N GLY A 17 15.70 22.56 -18.76
CA GLY A 17 16.81 22.97 -17.88
C GLY A 17 17.02 22.08 -16.66
N VAL A 18 16.33 20.94 -16.57
CA VAL A 18 16.47 20.00 -15.45
C VAL A 18 17.70 19.12 -15.67
N LYS A 19 18.62 19.10 -14.68
CA LYS A 19 19.78 18.20 -14.68
C LYS A 19 19.29 16.77 -14.38
N VAL A 20 19.31 15.90 -15.40
CA VAL A 20 18.89 14.50 -15.27
C VAL A 20 20.12 13.59 -15.21
N GLN A 21 20.21 12.77 -14.16
CA GLN A 21 21.12 11.63 -14.07
C GLN A 21 20.33 10.34 -14.30
N VAL A 22 20.82 9.47 -15.18
CA VAL A 22 20.17 8.20 -15.53
C VAL A 22 21.05 7.08 -15.03
N PHE A 23 20.45 6.16 -14.27
CA PHE A 23 21.08 4.93 -13.81
C PHE A 23 20.20 3.76 -14.24
N TRP A 24 20.82 2.71 -14.77
CA TRP A 24 20.14 1.45 -15.05
C TRP A 24 19.97 0.64 -13.76
N GLU A 25 18.93 -0.17 -13.72
CA GLU A 25 18.64 -1.04 -12.57
C GLU A 25 19.85 -1.92 -12.21
N CYS A 26 20.54 -2.51 -13.19
CA CYS A 26 21.73 -3.32 -12.95
C CYS A 26 22.89 -2.52 -12.34
N GLU A 27 23.06 -1.25 -12.70
CA GLU A 27 24.07 -0.35 -12.12
C GLU A 27 23.73 -0.07 -10.66
N ILE A 28 22.46 0.18 -10.34
CA ILE A 28 21.98 0.36 -8.97
C ILE A 28 22.19 -0.91 -8.14
N ARG A 29 21.87 -2.09 -8.69
CA ARG A 29 22.10 -3.38 -8.00
C ARG A 29 23.58 -3.61 -7.70
N VAL A 30 24.48 -3.25 -8.62
CA VAL A 30 25.93 -3.28 -8.36
C VAL A 30 26.30 -2.29 -7.25
N CYS A 31 25.78 -1.06 -7.26
CA CYS A 31 26.04 -0.09 -6.22
C CYS A 31 25.55 -0.53 -4.84
N TRP A 32 24.41 -1.24 -4.73
CA TRP A 32 23.92 -1.79 -3.46
C TRP A 32 24.90 -2.77 -2.82
N THR A 33 25.62 -3.57 -3.62
CA THR A 33 26.62 -4.52 -3.09
C THR A 33 27.88 -3.81 -2.60
N LYS A 34 28.26 -2.69 -3.22
CA LYS A 34 29.52 -1.98 -2.93
C LYS A 34 29.38 -0.83 -1.93
N ILE A 35 28.20 -0.20 -1.85
CA ILE A 35 27.98 1.05 -1.13
C ILE A 35 26.92 0.85 -0.05
N VAL A 36 27.36 0.53 1.17
CA VAL A 36 26.49 0.31 2.34
C VAL A 36 25.57 1.52 2.59
N LYS A 37 26.09 2.74 2.48
CA LYS A 37 25.29 3.97 2.67
C LYS A 37 24.13 4.08 1.68
N MET A 38 24.33 3.67 0.44
CA MET A 38 23.29 3.71 -0.60
C MET A 38 22.20 2.70 -0.26
N ARG A 39 22.57 1.46 0.05
CA ARG A 39 21.61 0.43 0.49
C ARG A 39 20.77 0.89 1.68
N SER A 40 21.40 1.48 2.70
CA SER A 40 20.70 2.02 3.87
C SER A 40 19.78 3.20 3.54
N SER A 41 20.15 4.04 2.57
CA SER A 41 19.32 5.18 2.14
C SER A 41 18.08 4.71 1.38
N PHE A 42 18.24 3.72 0.48
CA PHE A 42 17.12 3.11 -0.24
C PHE A 42 16.14 2.42 0.71
N LYS A 43 16.64 1.68 1.72
CA LYS A 43 15.79 1.05 2.75
C LYS A 43 14.97 2.04 3.57
N LYS A 44 15.44 3.28 3.73
CA LYS A 44 14.78 4.33 4.51
C LYS A 44 13.96 5.28 3.62
N TYR A 45 14.00 5.09 2.30
CA TYR A 45 13.31 5.96 1.38
C TYR A 45 11.80 5.77 1.54
N LEU A 46 11.10 6.87 1.84
CA LEU A 46 9.65 6.93 1.79
C LEU A 46 9.29 7.55 0.45
N ASP A 47 8.53 6.83 -0.36
CA ASP A 47 8.12 7.29 -1.67
C ASP A 47 7.08 8.42 -1.55
N ASP A 48 7.54 9.66 -1.66
CA ASP A 48 6.75 10.89 -1.75
C ASP A 48 6.47 11.31 -3.22
N GLY A 49 6.82 10.43 -4.16
CA GLY A 49 6.62 10.60 -5.59
C GLY A 49 5.15 10.65 -5.99
N PRO A 50 4.88 10.78 -7.30
CA PRO A 50 3.52 10.75 -7.84
C PRO A 50 2.71 9.52 -7.40
N ILE A 51 1.39 9.63 -7.45
CA ILE A 51 0.50 8.48 -7.28
C ILE A 51 0.62 7.60 -8.53
N ASP A 52 0.86 6.31 -8.32
CA ASP A 52 0.62 5.27 -9.32
C ASP A 52 -0.76 4.66 -9.07
N LEU A 53 -1.71 4.91 -10.00
CA LEU A 53 -3.07 4.37 -9.93
C LEU A 53 -3.10 2.84 -9.92
N ARG A 54 -2.09 2.17 -10.47
CA ARG A 54 -2.03 0.70 -10.44
C ARG A 54 -1.66 0.17 -9.06
N ALA A 55 -1.01 0.99 -8.23
CA ALA A 55 -0.61 0.59 -6.88
C ALA A 55 -1.80 0.44 -5.92
N CYS A 56 -2.95 1.08 -6.21
CA CYS A 56 -4.18 0.89 -5.43
C CYS A 56 -5.13 -0.16 -6.04
N PHE A 57 -4.76 -0.82 -7.13
CA PHE A 57 -5.63 -1.78 -7.80
C PHE A 57 -5.36 -3.20 -7.31
N PHE A 58 -6.20 -3.66 -6.38
CA PHE A 58 -6.13 -5.01 -5.81
C PHE A 58 -7.30 -5.87 -6.29
N GLY A 59 -7.08 -7.18 -6.33
CA GLY A 59 -8.14 -8.16 -6.62
C GLY A 59 -9.00 -8.47 -5.41
N GLY A 60 -9.77 -9.55 -5.50
CA GLY A 60 -10.54 -10.05 -4.36
C GLY A 60 -9.64 -10.47 -3.21
N ARG A 61 -10.11 -10.27 -1.98
CA ARG A 61 -9.41 -10.72 -0.78
C ARG A 61 -9.52 -12.24 -0.65
N THR A 62 -8.39 -12.92 -0.46
CA THR A 62 -8.34 -14.32 -0.07
C THR A 62 -7.39 -14.45 1.11
N GLY A 63 -7.91 -14.86 2.26
CA GLY A 63 -7.14 -14.96 3.50
C GLY A 63 -7.75 -15.98 4.45
N PRO A 64 -7.36 -17.27 4.36
CA PRO A 64 -7.87 -18.28 5.28
C PRO A 64 -7.30 -18.06 6.68
N LEU A 65 -8.18 -18.04 7.70
CA LEU A 65 -7.76 -18.05 9.11
C LEU A 65 -7.35 -19.45 9.58
N SER A 66 -7.93 -20.48 8.97
CA SER A 66 -7.56 -21.88 9.17
C SER A 66 -7.56 -22.59 7.82
N LEU A 67 -6.52 -23.39 7.57
CA LEU A 67 -6.42 -24.22 6.36
C LEU A 67 -7.26 -25.49 6.48
N PHE A 68 -7.53 -25.96 7.70
CA PHE A 68 -8.32 -27.15 7.95
C PHE A 68 -8.99 -27.06 9.32
N TYR A 69 -10.29 -27.35 9.34
CA TYR A 69 -11.06 -27.45 10.58
C TYR A 69 -11.98 -28.66 10.52
N LYS A 70 -11.94 -29.48 11.56
CA LYS A 70 -12.85 -30.62 11.74
C LYS A 70 -13.86 -30.26 12.83
N PRO A 71 -15.16 -30.15 12.50
CA PRO A 71 -16.17 -29.82 13.50
C PRO A 71 -16.28 -30.94 14.54
N ALA A 72 -16.43 -30.55 15.80
CA ALA A 72 -16.77 -31.43 16.91
C ALA A 72 -18.24 -31.89 16.82
N GLU A 73 -18.63 -32.84 17.67
CA GLU A 73 -20.02 -33.29 17.73
C GLU A 73 -20.95 -32.13 18.11
N GLY A 74 -21.97 -31.89 17.28
CA GLY A 74 -22.91 -30.78 17.45
C GLY A 74 -22.50 -29.45 16.80
N GLU A 75 -21.27 -29.32 16.30
CA GLU A 75 -20.83 -28.13 15.56
C GLU A 75 -21.29 -28.17 14.09
N LYS A 76 -21.58 -27.00 13.52
CA LYS A 76 -21.98 -26.82 12.12
C LYS A 76 -21.10 -25.78 11.44
N ILE A 77 -20.61 -26.12 10.25
CA ILE A 77 -19.93 -25.17 9.37
C ILE A 77 -20.98 -24.55 8.45
N SER A 78 -21.01 -23.22 8.39
CA SER A 78 -21.86 -22.46 7.47
C SER A 78 -21.00 -21.72 6.45
N TYR A 79 -21.52 -21.57 5.24
CA TYR A 79 -20.88 -20.81 4.17
C TYR A 79 -21.81 -19.69 3.73
N TYR A 80 -21.25 -18.51 3.50
CA TYR A 80 -21.95 -17.34 2.99
C TYR A 80 -21.30 -16.90 1.68
N ASP A 81 -22.11 -16.73 0.64
CA ASP A 81 -21.69 -16.29 -0.68
C ASP A 81 -22.50 -15.10 -1.13
N VAL A 82 -21.83 -14.08 -1.67
CA VAL A 82 -22.50 -12.95 -2.30
C VAL A 82 -22.63 -13.25 -3.79
N THR A 83 -23.85 -13.53 -4.22
CA THR A 83 -24.14 -13.74 -5.65
C THR A 83 -23.89 -12.45 -6.43
N SER A 84 -22.95 -12.50 -7.38
CA SER A 84 -22.63 -11.38 -8.27
C SER A 84 -22.15 -10.10 -7.57
N LEU A 85 -21.22 -10.24 -6.61
CA LEU A 85 -20.65 -9.11 -5.86
C LEU A 85 -20.20 -7.94 -6.77
N TYR A 86 -19.33 -8.19 -7.76
CA TYR A 86 -18.82 -7.12 -8.63
C TYR A 86 -19.92 -6.43 -9.46
N PRO A 87 -20.81 -7.17 -10.17
CA PRO A 87 -21.95 -6.53 -10.83
C PRO A 87 -22.85 -5.72 -9.90
N PHE A 88 -23.12 -6.21 -8.68
CA PHE A 88 -23.91 -5.49 -7.69
C PHE A 88 -23.26 -4.17 -7.28
N ILE A 89 -21.95 -4.17 -7.02
CA ILE A 89 -21.20 -2.94 -6.69
C ILE A 89 -21.23 -1.98 -7.89
N ASN A 90 -20.96 -2.46 -9.11
CA ASN A 90 -20.96 -1.62 -10.31
C ASN A 90 -22.27 -0.86 -10.56
N VAL A 91 -23.42 -1.41 -10.15
CA VAL A 91 -24.74 -0.74 -10.32
C VAL A 91 -25.13 0.12 -9.12
N SER A 92 -24.67 -0.22 -7.91
CA SER A 92 -25.17 0.38 -6.67
C SER A 92 -24.27 1.47 -6.09
N THR A 93 -22.97 1.49 -6.44
CA THR A 93 -22.02 2.43 -5.87
C THR A 93 -21.69 3.57 -6.81
N LYS A 94 -21.28 4.71 -6.21
CA LYS A 94 -20.77 5.85 -6.96
C LYS A 94 -19.33 5.57 -7.37
N TYR A 95 -19.04 5.86 -8.64
CA TYR A 95 -17.68 5.81 -9.17
C TYR A 95 -17.16 7.23 -9.35
N PRO A 96 -15.85 7.45 -9.12
CA PRO A 96 -15.21 8.67 -9.57
C PRO A 96 -15.26 8.76 -11.10
N VAL A 97 -15.71 9.90 -11.64
CA VAL A 97 -15.82 10.13 -13.08
C VAL A 97 -15.30 11.52 -13.43
N GLY A 98 -14.36 11.60 -14.36
CA GLY A 98 -13.83 12.86 -14.87
C GLY A 98 -12.32 12.93 -14.84
N HIS A 99 -11.80 14.17 -14.92
CA HIS A 99 -10.37 14.44 -14.81
C HIS A 99 -10.04 14.79 -13.36
N PRO A 100 -9.15 14.02 -12.69
CA PRO A 100 -8.83 14.27 -11.30
C PRO A 100 -8.14 15.62 -11.10
N LYS A 101 -8.47 16.27 -9.98
CA LYS A 101 -7.67 17.34 -9.40
C LYS A 101 -6.54 16.74 -8.59
N VAL A 102 -5.32 17.14 -8.91
CA VAL A 102 -4.11 16.68 -8.22
C VAL A 102 -3.78 17.65 -7.11
N HIS A 103 -3.75 17.17 -5.87
CA HIS A 103 -3.26 17.89 -4.71
C HIS A 103 -1.89 17.35 -4.30
N ILE A 104 -0.90 18.23 -4.19
CA ILE A 104 0.44 17.91 -3.69
C ILE A 104 0.56 18.56 -2.31
N LEU A 105 0.32 17.77 -1.26
CA LEU A 105 0.16 18.28 0.10
C LEU A 105 1.43 18.14 0.93
N ASN A 106 2.04 16.95 0.93
CA ASN A 106 3.24 16.63 1.71
C ASN A 106 3.18 17.12 3.18
N GLN A 107 2.03 16.92 3.81
CA GLN A 107 1.71 17.45 5.14
C GLN A 107 1.69 16.35 6.20
N ASP A 108 2.20 16.65 7.38
CA ASP A 108 2.04 15.79 8.55
C ASP A 108 0.63 15.97 9.11
N VAL A 109 -0.03 14.88 9.44
CA VAL A 109 -1.41 14.84 9.95
C VAL A 109 -1.52 13.85 11.10
N ARG A 110 -2.69 13.77 11.71
CA ARG A 110 -3.04 12.69 12.63
C ARG A 110 -4.49 12.29 12.40
N TRP A 111 -4.73 11.53 11.33
CA TRP A 111 -6.06 10.99 11.04
C TRP A 111 -6.21 9.65 11.73
N SER A 112 -7.24 9.53 12.55
CA SER A 112 -7.55 8.33 13.34
C SER A 112 -9.01 7.93 13.26
N ARG A 113 -9.83 8.70 12.53
CA ARG A 113 -11.24 8.40 12.25
C ARG A 113 -11.55 8.75 10.81
N SER A 114 -12.58 8.12 10.25
CA SER A 114 -12.97 8.35 8.85
C SER A 114 -13.36 9.81 8.58
N GLU A 115 -13.86 10.55 9.57
CA GLU A 115 -14.21 11.97 9.42
C GLU A 115 -12.98 12.90 9.28
N ASP A 116 -11.78 12.42 9.64
CA ASP A 116 -10.55 13.19 9.44
C ASP A 116 -10.16 13.29 7.96
N ASN A 117 -10.64 12.35 7.13
CA ASN A 117 -10.41 12.34 5.69
C ASN A 117 -11.47 13.17 4.95
N ASN A 118 -11.11 14.41 4.62
CA ASN A 118 -11.98 15.33 3.87
C ASN A 118 -12.05 15.06 2.36
N PHE A 119 -11.42 13.99 1.85
CA PHE A 119 -11.39 13.67 0.43
C PHE A 119 -12.26 12.46 0.14
N GLU A 120 -13.49 12.70 -0.32
CA GLU A 120 -14.41 11.65 -0.75
C GLU A 120 -14.10 11.17 -2.18
N LEU A 121 -14.29 9.88 -2.44
CA LEU A 121 -14.06 9.23 -3.75
C LEU A 121 -12.69 9.52 -4.37
N ALA A 122 -11.68 9.75 -3.53
CA ALA A 122 -10.34 10.10 -3.95
C ALA A 122 -9.37 8.91 -3.88
N ILE A 123 -8.22 9.04 -4.54
CA ILE A 123 -7.07 8.15 -4.35
C ILE A 123 -6.01 8.91 -3.59
N LEU A 124 -5.57 8.36 -2.46
CA LEU A 124 -4.65 9.02 -1.55
C LEU A 124 -3.33 8.25 -1.49
N LYS A 125 -2.23 9.00 -1.42
CA LYS A 125 -0.91 8.49 -1.02
C LYS A 125 -0.60 9.00 0.38
N VAL A 126 -0.55 8.09 1.33
CA VAL A 126 -0.46 8.40 2.76
C VAL A 126 0.57 7.52 3.45
N PHE A 127 1.18 8.01 4.54
CA PHE A 127 1.90 7.17 5.47
C PHE A 127 0.92 6.68 6.53
N VAL A 128 0.71 5.36 6.59
CA VAL A 128 -0.26 4.73 7.48
C VAL A 128 0.42 3.81 8.47
N ILE A 129 -0.10 3.77 9.70
CA ILE A 129 0.35 2.93 10.80
C ILE A 129 -0.84 2.05 11.22
N PRO A 130 -0.74 0.71 11.12
CA PRO A 130 -1.80 -0.17 11.60
C PRO A 130 -1.94 -0.18 13.14
N PRO A 131 -3.09 -0.63 13.67
CA PRO A 131 -3.19 -0.98 15.09
C PRO A 131 -2.25 -2.14 15.44
N ARG A 132 -1.91 -2.30 16.72
CA ARG A 132 -1.03 -3.41 17.17
C ARG A 132 -1.71 -4.78 17.09
N SER A 133 -3.04 -4.81 17.13
CA SER A 133 -3.86 -6.02 17.02
C SER A 133 -5.17 -5.66 16.33
N ILE A 134 -5.64 -6.54 15.47
CA ILE A 134 -6.94 -6.48 14.78
C ILE A 134 -7.27 -7.88 14.27
N ASP A 135 -8.55 -8.21 14.15
CA ASP A 135 -9.01 -9.50 13.64
C ASP A 135 -8.76 -9.65 12.12
N ILE A 136 -9.11 -8.61 11.35
CA ILE A 136 -9.01 -8.63 9.88
C ILE A 136 -8.28 -7.37 9.41
N PRO A 137 -6.95 -7.42 9.17
CA PRO A 137 -6.20 -6.24 8.74
C PRO A 137 -6.70 -5.70 7.40
N VAL A 138 -6.90 -4.39 7.26
CA VAL A 138 -7.61 -3.80 6.12
C VAL A 138 -6.69 -3.50 4.94
N LEU A 139 -5.62 -2.73 5.17
CA LEU A 139 -4.79 -2.22 4.08
C LEU A 139 -3.72 -3.23 3.65
N PRO A 140 -3.58 -3.47 2.33
CA PRO A 140 -2.55 -4.34 1.81
C PRO A 140 -1.19 -3.65 1.68
N MET A 141 -0.15 -4.47 1.58
CA MET A 141 1.19 -4.11 1.18
C MET A 141 1.75 -5.21 0.27
N LYS A 142 2.42 -4.81 -0.81
CA LYS A 142 3.23 -5.74 -1.61
C LYS A 142 4.62 -5.84 -1.02
N VAL A 143 5.10 -7.06 -0.82
CA VAL A 143 6.41 -7.35 -0.23
C VAL A 143 7.17 -8.30 -1.14
N GLY A 144 8.45 -8.02 -1.36
CA GLY A 144 9.32 -8.75 -2.30
C GLY A 144 9.82 -7.84 -3.41
N GLU A 145 11.05 -8.05 -3.88
CA GLU A 145 11.65 -7.26 -4.97
C GLU A 145 11.35 -7.86 -6.36
N ASP A 146 11.52 -9.18 -6.50
CA ASP A 146 11.39 -9.87 -7.80
C ASP A 146 10.10 -10.73 -7.89
N ASP A 147 9.52 -11.13 -6.76
CA ASP A 147 8.24 -11.86 -6.65
C ASP A 147 7.36 -11.19 -5.58
N GLU A 148 6.55 -10.22 -6.01
CA GLU A 148 5.70 -9.44 -5.11
C GLU A 148 4.59 -10.30 -4.51
N ARG A 149 4.60 -10.46 -3.19
CA ARG A 149 3.52 -11.07 -2.43
C ARG A 149 2.62 -10.00 -1.85
N LEU A 150 1.31 -10.15 -2.06
CA LEU A 150 0.31 -9.31 -1.43
C LEU A 150 0.06 -9.80 0.00
N LEU A 151 0.37 -8.96 0.98
CA LEU A 151 0.16 -9.23 2.40
C LEU A 151 -0.74 -8.15 3.00
N PHE A 152 -1.36 -8.46 4.15
CA PHE A 152 -2.12 -7.50 4.95
C PHE A 152 -1.47 -7.37 6.34
N PRO A 153 -0.29 -6.73 6.45
CA PRO A 153 0.51 -6.78 7.67
C PRO A 153 0.10 -5.71 8.70
N LEU A 154 0.38 -5.99 9.98
CA LEU A 154 0.34 -4.99 11.07
C LEU A 154 1.70 -4.33 11.35
N CYS A 155 2.73 -4.79 10.65
CA CYS A 155 4.08 -4.23 10.65
C CYS A 155 4.74 -4.50 9.30
N SER A 156 4.99 -3.43 8.53
CA SER A 156 5.69 -3.49 7.24
C SER A 156 7.09 -4.09 7.37
N LEU A 157 7.83 -3.75 8.43
CA LEU A 157 9.17 -4.27 8.66
C LEU A 157 9.16 -5.78 8.98
N CYS A 158 8.24 -6.26 9.83
CA CYS A 158 8.11 -7.70 10.08
C CYS A 158 7.81 -8.48 8.81
N ALA A 159 6.88 -7.98 7.99
CA ALA A 159 6.50 -8.60 6.72
C ALA A 159 7.69 -8.65 5.74
N THR A 160 8.50 -7.59 5.72
CA THR A 160 9.69 -7.49 4.86
C THR A 160 10.84 -8.37 5.34
N GLU A 161 11.03 -8.50 6.66
CA GLU A 161 12.08 -9.33 7.26
C GLU A 161 11.74 -10.83 7.21
N ASN A 162 10.46 -11.18 7.21
CA ASN A 162 9.98 -12.56 7.22
C ASN A 162 8.93 -12.79 6.10
N PRO A 163 9.29 -12.62 4.82
CA PRO A 163 8.34 -12.66 3.69
C PRO A 163 7.76 -14.05 3.41
N GLU A 164 8.42 -15.11 3.90
CA GLU A 164 7.93 -16.49 3.82
C GLU A 164 7.03 -16.85 5.01
N GLY A 165 6.94 -15.98 6.00
CA GLY A 165 6.08 -16.13 7.17
C GLY A 165 6.49 -17.28 8.10
N GLY A 166 5.66 -17.47 9.12
CA GLY A 166 5.78 -18.51 10.13
C GLY A 166 4.73 -18.28 11.20
N VAL A 167 4.21 -19.35 11.82
CA VAL A 167 3.26 -19.23 12.93
C VAL A 167 4.06 -19.23 14.24
N ASN A 168 3.95 -18.13 14.99
CA ASN A 168 4.50 -18.03 16.33
C ASN A 168 3.49 -17.32 17.23
N GLU A 169 2.76 -18.10 18.02
CA GLU A 169 1.70 -17.63 18.92
C GLU A 169 2.22 -16.67 20.00
N ASN A 170 3.51 -16.73 20.33
CA ASN A 170 4.15 -15.90 21.34
C ASN A 170 4.88 -14.68 20.74
N TYR A 171 4.74 -14.44 19.43
CA TYR A 171 5.41 -13.33 18.79
C TYR A 171 4.78 -11.99 19.18
N SER A 172 5.59 -11.10 19.73
CA SER A 172 5.24 -9.70 19.93
C SER A 172 6.20 -8.82 19.14
N CYS A 173 5.65 -8.01 18.24
CA CYS A 173 6.43 -7.13 17.38
C CYS A 173 7.14 -6.03 18.21
N PRO A 174 8.49 -5.99 18.23
CA PRO A 174 9.24 -4.98 18.99
C PRO A 174 9.37 -3.65 18.24
N HIS A 175 8.89 -3.57 17.01
CA HIS A 175 9.05 -2.40 16.17
C HIS A 175 8.21 -1.21 16.67
N SER A 176 8.80 -0.02 16.52
CA SER A 176 8.11 1.25 16.75
C SER A 176 7.01 1.48 15.72
N ASP A 177 6.07 2.37 16.02
CA ASP A 177 4.96 2.68 15.11
C ASP A 177 5.45 3.22 13.76
N GLN A 178 6.53 4.00 13.75
CA GLN A 178 7.16 4.47 12.51
C GLN A 178 7.76 3.32 11.67
N GLN A 179 8.32 2.29 12.30
CA GLN A 179 8.85 1.11 11.60
C GLN A 179 7.74 0.16 11.12
N ARG A 180 6.58 0.19 11.79
CA ARG A 180 5.42 -0.63 11.45
C ARG A 180 4.64 -0.06 10.27
N GLY A 181 4.65 1.26 10.10
CA GLY A 181 3.94 1.93 9.03
C GLY A 181 4.60 1.82 7.66
N TRP A 182 3.87 2.20 6.62
CA TRP A 182 4.36 2.26 5.24
C TRP A 182 3.62 3.35 4.46
N VAL A 183 4.15 3.68 3.28
CA VAL A 183 3.44 4.51 2.31
C VAL A 183 2.43 3.64 1.58
N SER A 184 1.15 3.92 1.77
CA SER A 184 0.05 3.26 1.08
C SER A 184 -0.54 4.18 0.01
N THR A 185 -0.83 3.62 -1.17
CA THR A 185 -1.69 4.24 -2.17
C THR A 185 -3.02 3.49 -2.16
N CYS A 186 -4.09 4.14 -1.73
CA CYS A 186 -5.39 3.48 -1.50
C CYS A 186 -6.55 4.42 -1.84
N THR A 187 -7.73 3.83 -2.01
CA THR A 187 -8.96 4.63 -2.19
C THR A 187 -9.38 5.26 -0.86
N SER A 188 -10.11 6.37 -0.92
CA SER A 188 -10.69 7.01 0.27
C SER A 188 -11.59 6.05 1.05
N LEU A 189 -12.30 5.15 0.35
CA LEU A 189 -13.19 4.16 0.95
C LEU A 189 -12.41 3.13 1.78
N GLU A 190 -11.35 2.55 1.21
CA GLU A 190 -10.50 1.60 1.93
C GLU A 190 -9.74 2.28 3.08
N LEU A 191 -9.29 3.52 2.89
CA LEU A 191 -8.64 4.29 3.94
C LEU A 191 -9.58 4.56 5.10
N ASN A 192 -10.82 4.97 4.82
CA ASN A 192 -11.82 5.23 5.84
C ASN A 192 -12.17 3.96 6.63
N ALA A 193 -12.36 2.82 5.95
CA ALA A 193 -12.54 1.53 6.61
C ALA A 193 -11.34 1.15 7.49
N ALA A 194 -10.11 1.43 7.04
CA ALA A 194 -8.92 1.19 7.84
C ALA A 194 -8.86 2.09 9.09
N LEU A 195 -9.24 3.36 8.97
CA LEU A 195 -9.29 4.29 10.09
C LEU A 195 -10.31 3.84 11.15
N GLU A 196 -11.48 3.36 10.72
CA GLU A 196 -12.51 2.77 11.60
C GLU A 196 -12.00 1.54 12.36
N GLU A 197 -11.12 0.79 11.71
CA GLU A 197 -10.44 -0.38 12.27
C GLU A 197 -9.14 -0.03 13.06
N GLY A 198 -8.93 1.26 13.37
CA GLY A 198 -7.87 1.72 14.27
C GLY A 198 -6.52 1.99 13.62
N TYR A 199 -6.45 2.05 12.29
CA TYR A 199 -5.26 2.57 11.59
C TYR A 199 -5.12 4.07 11.85
N VAL A 200 -3.89 4.59 11.74
CA VAL A 200 -3.60 6.02 11.89
C VAL A 200 -2.79 6.50 10.68
N VAL A 201 -3.21 7.59 10.06
CA VAL A 201 -2.40 8.30 9.06
C VAL A 201 -1.61 9.39 9.75
N THR A 202 -0.29 9.40 9.53
CA THR A 202 0.61 10.43 10.08
C THR A 202 1.13 11.40 9.04
N LYS A 203 0.98 11.08 7.75
CA LYS A 203 1.39 11.97 6.66
C LYS A 203 0.52 11.76 5.42
N VAL A 204 0.16 12.86 4.76
CA VAL A 204 -0.51 12.85 3.45
C VAL A 204 0.45 13.44 2.42
N PHE A 205 0.83 12.63 1.44
CA PHE A 205 1.73 13.06 0.38
C PHE A 205 0.95 13.75 -0.73
N ARG A 206 -0.02 13.04 -1.30
CA ARG A 206 -0.77 13.48 -2.47
C ARG A 206 -2.19 12.93 -2.44
N VAL A 207 -3.09 13.66 -3.09
CA VAL A 207 -4.47 13.24 -3.30
C VAL A 207 -4.84 13.45 -4.77
N LEU A 208 -5.41 12.43 -5.38
CA LEU A 208 -6.15 12.52 -6.64
C LEU A 208 -7.63 12.54 -6.29
N GLU A 209 -8.18 13.75 -6.20
CA GLU A 209 -9.61 13.96 -5.99
C GLU A 209 -10.30 13.90 -7.36
N LEU A 210 -11.32 13.05 -7.49
CA LEU A 210 -11.92 12.69 -8.77
C LEU A 210 -13.31 13.30 -8.94
#